data_AF-A0A970STX3-F1
#
_entry.id   AF-A0A970STX3-F1
#
_cell.length_a   1.000
_cell.length_b   1.000
_cell.length_c   1.000
_cell.angle_alpha   90.00
_cell.angle_beta   90.00
_cell.angle_gamma   90.00
#
_symmetry.space_group_name_H-M   'P 1'
#
loop_
_entity.id
_entity.type
_entity.pdbx_description
1 polymer ?
#
loop_
_entity_poly.entity_id
_entity_poly.type
_entity_poly.pdbx_seq_one_letter_code
_entity_poly.pdbx_strand_id
1 'polypeptide(L)'
;RIREYPIASDFFFNCDFFMDIESMTVLDMAPYSYNRRIDEGLTSRFFPDFFEIQEERVRSVLDQYRYWDMCTPEIEREMAGIYIRYVYAGLLRQFDPRSGSNRASRRGWLKRLYDSELFLSLIPAARPENRTVAALGSLLKGRHTGLILAAGRIMHITRRFLPLLFSRVKQNR
;
A
#
# COMPACT_ATOMS: atom_id res chain seq x y z
N ARG A 1 -7.05 -5.41 17.56
CA ARG A 1 -5.59 -5.68 17.39
C ARG A 1 -4.96 -5.02 16.14
N ILE A 2 -5.30 -5.36 14.88
CA ILE A 2 -4.69 -4.70 13.69
C ILE A 2 -5.12 -3.23 13.55
N ARG A 3 -6.41 -2.93 13.78
CA ARG A 3 -6.95 -1.57 13.67
C ARG A 3 -6.55 -0.63 14.81
N GLU A 4 -6.04 -1.19 15.91
CA GLU A 4 -5.54 -0.44 17.08
C GLU A 4 -4.06 -0.04 16.94
N TYR A 5 -3.36 -0.47 15.88
CA TYR A 5 -1.97 -0.11 15.70
C TYR A 5 -1.81 1.42 15.54
N PRO A 6 -0.94 2.09 16.33
CA PRO A 6 -0.84 3.55 16.35
C PRO A 6 -0.53 4.21 15.00
N ILE A 7 0.04 3.46 14.05
CA ILE A 7 0.40 3.96 12.72
C ILE A 7 -0.81 4.13 11.77
N ALA A 8 -1.92 3.47 12.06
CA ALA A 8 -3.11 3.46 11.22
C ALA A 8 -4.41 3.61 12.01
N SER A 9 -4.34 3.81 13.32
CA SER A 9 -5.51 3.97 14.18
C SER A 9 -6.32 5.20 13.80
N ASP A 10 -5.66 6.28 13.38
CA ASP A 10 -6.29 7.49 12.84
C ASP A 10 -7.08 7.20 11.57
N PHE A 11 -6.49 6.43 10.65
CA PHE A 11 -7.15 6.00 9.42
C PHE A 11 -8.39 5.16 9.71
N PHE A 12 -8.30 4.17 10.60
CA PHE A 12 -9.43 3.30 10.89
C PHE A 12 -10.53 4.02 11.69
N PHE A 13 -10.15 4.89 12.61
CA PHE A 13 -11.10 5.78 13.27
C PHE A 13 -11.86 6.62 12.25
N ASN A 14 -11.16 7.26 11.31
CA ASN A 14 -11.81 8.05 10.28
C ASN A 14 -12.72 7.21 9.39
N CYS A 15 -12.29 6.00 9.00
CA CYS A 15 -13.15 5.08 8.26
C CYS A 15 -14.45 4.84 9.04
N ASP A 16 -14.36 4.40 10.29
CA ASP A 16 -15.55 4.11 11.10
C ASP A 16 -16.41 5.36 11.29
N PHE A 17 -15.80 6.52 11.57
CA PHE A 17 -16.51 7.80 11.73
C PHE A 17 -17.27 8.21 10.47
N PHE A 18 -16.69 8.03 9.28
CA PHE A 18 -17.34 8.39 8.01
C PHE A 18 -18.60 7.57 7.71
N MET A 19 -18.82 6.44 8.38
CA MET A 19 -20.04 5.64 8.24
C MET A 19 -21.25 6.33 8.89
N ASP A 20 -21.02 7.17 9.90
CA ASP A 20 -22.06 7.70 10.78
C ASP A 20 -22.33 9.21 10.56
N ILE A 21 -21.54 9.88 9.71
CA ILE A 21 -21.73 11.32 9.49
C ILE A 21 -22.85 11.62 8.48
N GLU A 22 -23.60 12.68 8.76
CA GLU A 22 -24.66 13.16 7.86
C GLU A 22 -24.16 14.24 6.88
N SER A 23 -23.09 14.95 7.23
CA SER A 23 -22.57 16.06 6.41
C SER A 23 -21.06 16.23 6.58
N MET A 24 -20.41 16.68 5.50
CA MET A 24 -18.98 17.00 5.47
C MET A 24 -18.77 18.27 4.64
N THR A 25 -18.01 19.22 5.17
CA THR A 25 -17.56 20.41 4.44
C THR A 25 -16.07 20.29 4.16
N VAL A 26 -15.69 20.42 2.88
CA VAL A 26 -14.29 20.46 2.45
C VAL A 26 -13.95 21.91 2.10
N LEU A 27 -12.93 22.46 2.75
CA LEU A 27 -12.41 23.80 2.47
C LEU A 27 -11.36 23.73 1.35
N ASP A 28 -11.35 24.72 0.46
CA ASP A 28 -10.38 24.87 -0.64
C ASP A 28 -9.06 25.53 -0.20
N MET A 29 -8.92 25.80 1.09
CA MET A 29 -7.76 26.42 1.72
C MET A 29 -7.16 25.51 2.81
N ALA A 30 -5.88 25.74 3.14
CA ALA A 30 -5.18 25.06 4.23
C ALA A 30 -4.96 26.03 5.42
N PRO A 31 -5.97 26.26 6.28
CA PRO A 31 -5.89 27.25 7.36
C PRO A 31 -4.91 26.86 8.46
N TYR A 32 -4.48 25.60 8.51
CA TYR A 32 -3.60 25.06 9.54
C TYR A 32 -2.37 24.40 8.91
N SER A 33 -1.18 24.70 9.45
CA SER A 33 0.08 24.11 9.04
C SER A 33 0.77 23.47 10.24
N TYR A 34 1.14 22.19 10.12
CA TYR A 34 1.93 21.50 11.14
C TYR A 34 3.39 21.36 10.67
N ASN A 35 4.34 21.54 11.60
CA ASN A 35 5.74 21.34 11.29
C ASN A 35 6.11 19.86 11.49
N ARG A 36 6.50 19.17 10.42
CA ARG A 36 6.84 17.74 10.47
C ARG A 36 8.32 17.56 10.83
N ARG A 37 8.60 17.07 12.04
CA ARG A 37 9.95 16.65 12.44
C ARG A 37 10.33 15.38 11.65
N ILE A 38 11.48 15.41 10.97
CA ILE A 38 11.84 14.43 9.92
C ILE A 38 12.28 13.07 10.53
N ASP A 39 12.80 13.04 11.75
CA ASP A 39 13.53 11.87 12.27
C ASP A 39 12.82 11.03 13.36
N GLU A 40 11.59 11.38 13.77
CA GLU A 40 10.90 10.71 14.90
C GLU A 40 9.51 10.16 14.58
N GLY A 41 9.11 10.14 13.30
CA GLY A 41 7.79 9.64 12.91
C GLY A 41 7.62 8.15 13.17
N LEU A 42 6.48 7.74 13.74
CA LEU A 42 6.08 6.33 13.90
C LEU A 42 6.24 5.52 12.59
N THR A 43 6.07 6.17 11.43
CA THR A 43 6.14 5.55 10.10
C THR A 43 7.55 5.14 9.63
N SER A 44 8.62 5.56 10.32
CA SER A 44 10.00 5.19 9.99
C SER A 44 10.44 3.83 10.58
N ARG A 45 9.69 3.33 11.57
CA ARG A 45 10.03 2.08 12.28
C ARG A 45 9.68 0.84 11.44
N PHE A 46 10.37 -0.26 11.73
CA PHE A 46 10.04 -1.56 11.15
C PHE A 46 8.86 -2.16 11.92
N PHE A 47 7.88 -2.68 11.17
CA PHE A 47 6.68 -3.29 11.73
C PHE A 47 6.47 -4.63 11.02
N PRO A 48 6.42 -5.76 11.76
CA PRO A 48 6.16 -7.08 11.18
C PRO A 48 4.84 -7.12 10.41
N ASP A 49 3.78 -6.58 11.00
CA ASP A 49 2.40 -6.63 10.47
C ASP A 49 2.11 -5.49 9.45
N PHE A 50 3.15 -4.86 8.89
CA PHE A 50 2.98 -3.69 8.04
C PHE A 50 2.04 -3.95 6.86
N PHE A 51 2.21 -5.10 6.20
CA PHE A 51 1.49 -5.37 4.96
C PHE A 51 0.03 -5.70 5.25
N GLU A 52 -0.21 -6.47 6.31
CA GLU A 52 -1.53 -6.80 6.85
C GLU A 52 -2.31 -5.53 7.19
N ILE A 53 -1.65 -4.52 7.79
CA ILE A 53 -2.26 -3.20 8.01
C ILE A 53 -2.61 -2.54 6.67
N GLN A 54 -1.75 -2.59 5.66
CA GLN A 54 -2.06 -1.97 4.36
C GLN A 54 -3.19 -2.68 3.61
N GLU A 55 -3.27 -4.01 3.70
CA GLU A 55 -4.39 -4.79 3.18
C GLU A 55 -5.69 -4.37 3.85
N GLU A 56 -5.71 -4.31 5.17
CA GLU A 56 -6.89 -3.91 5.92
C GLU A 56 -7.36 -2.50 5.55
N ARG A 57 -6.44 -1.56 5.31
CA ARG A 57 -6.79 -0.21 4.86
C ARG A 57 -7.50 -0.20 3.50
N VAL A 58 -7.02 -1.02 2.56
CA VAL A 58 -7.64 -1.16 1.23
C VAL A 58 -9.02 -1.80 1.37
N ARG A 59 -9.12 -2.86 2.17
CA ARG A 59 -10.39 -3.53 2.47
C ARG A 59 -11.41 -2.58 3.07
N SER A 60 -11.05 -1.85 4.14
CA SER A 60 -11.97 -0.92 4.81
C SER A 60 -12.56 0.11 3.84
N VAL A 61 -11.74 0.72 2.98
CA VAL A 61 -12.24 1.72 2.02
C VAL A 61 -13.12 1.08 0.94
N LEU A 62 -12.74 -0.09 0.42
CA LEU A 62 -13.59 -0.80 -0.56
C LEU A 62 -14.94 -1.17 0.03
N ASP A 63 -14.96 -1.68 1.26
CA ASP A 63 -16.19 -2.08 1.93
C ASP A 63 -17.10 -0.88 2.20
N GLN A 64 -16.53 0.30 2.49
CA GLN A 64 -17.30 1.55 2.58
C GLN A 64 -17.97 1.94 1.27
N TYR A 65 -17.19 1.99 0.18
CA TYR A 65 -17.75 2.31 -1.14
C TYR A 65 -18.84 1.31 -1.54
N ARG A 66 -18.66 0.03 -1.21
CA ARG A 66 -19.67 -1.01 -1.47
C ARG A 66 -20.92 -0.81 -0.61
N TYR A 67 -20.74 -0.50 0.67
CA TYR A 67 -21.85 -0.23 1.59
C TYR A 67 -22.69 0.97 1.13
N TRP A 68 -22.05 2.03 0.64
CA TRP A 68 -22.73 3.22 0.11
C TRP A 68 -23.27 3.04 -1.32
N ASP A 69 -23.11 1.86 -1.94
CA ASP A 69 -23.45 1.61 -3.36
C ASP A 69 -22.73 2.58 -4.33
N MET A 70 -21.51 2.98 -3.97
CA MET A 70 -20.66 3.91 -4.71
C MET A 70 -19.39 3.24 -5.27
N CYS A 71 -19.26 1.92 -5.14
CA CYS A 71 -18.12 1.16 -5.62
C CYS A 71 -18.16 0.97 -7.15
N THR A 72 -17.87 2.04 -7.87
CA THR A 72 -17.80 2.01 -9.34
C THR A 72 -16.53 1.30 -9.82
N PRO A 73 -16.48 0.85 -11.08
CA PRO A 73 -15.26 0.29 -11.67
C PRO A 73 -14.05 1.25 -11.65
N GLU A 74 -14.29 2.57 -11.63
CA GLU A 74 -13.24 3.58 -11.45
C GLU A 74 -12.61 3.47 -10.06
N ILE A 75 -13.45 3.42 -9.02
CA ILE A 75 -12.98 3.28 -7.64
C ILE A 75 -12.20 1.97 -7.48
N GLU A 76 -12.68 0.85 -8.02
CA GLU A 76 -11.95 -0.42 -7.96
C GLU A 76 -10.58 -0.34 -8.66
N ARG A 77 -10.49 0.37 -9.78
CA ARG A 77 -9.22 0.62 -10.48
C ARG A 77 -8.25 1.44 -9.64
N GLU A 78 -8.71 2.50 -9.01
CA GLU A 78 -7.89 3.32 -8.11
C GLU A 78 -7.40 2.51 -6.90
N MET A 79 -8.30 1.74 -6.29
CA MET A 79 -7.97 0.85 -5.17
C MET A 79 -6.97 -0.23 -5.59
N ALA A 80 -7.09 -0.81 -6.78
CA ALA A 80 -6.12 -1.76 -7.32
C ALA A 80 -4.74 -1.11 -7.50
N GLY A 81 -4.68 0.15 -7.99
CA GLY A 81 -3.45 0.91 -8.11
C GLY A 81 -2.76 1.17 -6.77
N ILE A 82 -3.54 1.53 -5.73
CA ILE A 82 -3.06 1.67 -4.34
C ILE A 82 -2.53 0.34 -3.82
N TYR A 83 -3.31 -0.73 -4.00
CA TYR A 83 -2.97 -2.06 -3.52
C TYR A 83 -1.68 -2.60 -4.13
N ILE A 84 -1.46 -2.44 -5.45
CA ILE A 84 -0.19 -2.80 -6.11
C ILE A 84 1.00 -2.11 -5.43
N ARG A 85 0.88 -0.81 -5.14
CA ARG A 85 1.95 -0.07 -4.46
C ARG A 85 2.22 -0.62 -3.06
N TYR A 86 1.19 -1.01 -2.33
CA TYR A 86 1.33 -1.64 -1.02
C TYR A 86 1.92 -3.04 -1.07
N VAL A 87 1.58 -3.86 -2.07
CA VAL A 87 2.21 -5.16 -2.32
C VAL A 87 3.73 -5.00 -2.44
N TYR A 88 4.19 -4.09 -3.28
CA TYR A 88 5.63 -3.89 -3.43
C TYR A 88 6.26 -3.25 -2.18
N ALA A 89 5.56 -2.36 -1.47
CA ALA A 89 6.04 -1.83 -0.19
C ALA A 89 6.17 -2.92 0.90
N GLY A 90 5.27 -3.90 0.94
CA GLY A 90 5.34 -5.08 1.79
C GLY A 90 6.50 -5.99 1.38
N LEU A 91 6.65 -6.24 0.08
CA LEU A 91 7.77 -7.02 -0.45
C LEU A 91 9.13 -6.40 -0.11
N LEU A 92 9.28 -5.08 -0.20
CA LEU A 92 10.51 -4.38 0.20
C LEU A 92 10.88 -4.64 1.67
N ARG A 93 9.89 -4.78 2.57
CA ARG A 93 10.13 -5.11 3.98
C ARG A 93 10.59 -6.55 4.17
N GLN A 94 10.20 -7.47 3.30
CA GLN A 94 10.73 -8.84 3.28
C GLN A 94 12.21 -8.92 2.85
N PHE A 95 12.79 -7.82 2.37
CA PHE A 95 14.24 -7.70 2.13
C PHE A 95 14.98 -6.95 3.24
N ASP A 96 14.27 -6.34 4.19
CA ASP A 96 14.90 -5.72 5.36
C ASP A 96 15.54 -6.80 6.25
N PRO A 97 16.80 -6.64 6.69
CA PRO A 97 17.46 -7.63 7.55
C PRO A 97 16.66 -7.97 8.82
N ARG A 98 15.91 -7.00 9.37
CA ARG A 98 15.07 -7.16 10.57
C ARG A 98 13.89 -8.10 10.35
N SER A 99 13.52 -8.38 9.10
CA SER A 99 12.45 -9.33 8.78
C SER A 99 12.84 -10.79 9.00
N GLY A 100 14.14 -11.11 9.11
CA GLY A 100 14.62 -12.50 9.16
C GLY A 100 14.30 -13.33 7.90
N SER A 101 13.77 -12.71 6.85
CA SER A 101 13.22 -13.40 5.70
C SER A 101 14.34 -13.87 4.75
N ASN A 102 14.32 -15.16 4.40
CA ASN A 102 15.21 -15.77 3.42
C ASN A 102 14.52 -15.90 2.04
N ARG A 103 15.18 -16.55 1.07
CA ARG A 103 14.62 -16.70 -0.29
C ARG A 103 13.32 -17.53 -0.31
N ALA A 104 13.25 -18.57 0.50
CA ALA A 104 12.09 -19.45 0.57
C ALA A 104 10.89 -18.74 1.23
N SER A 105 11.11 -18.02 2.33
CA SER A 105 10.04 -17.27 3.01
C SER A 105 9.48 -16.15 2.14
N ARG A 106 10.33 -15.40 1.41
CA ARG A 106 9.86 -14.40 0.43
C ARG A 106 8.96 -15.00 -0.66
N ARG A 107 9.34 -16.17 -1.16
CA ARG A 107 8.53 -16.87 -2.17
C ARG A 107 7.22 -17.39 -1.56
N GLY A 108 7.26 -17.89 -0.33
CA GLY A 108 6.08 -18.30 0.42
C GLY A 108 5.13 -17.14 0.71
N TRP A 109 5.66 -15.96 1.04
CA TRP A 109 4.88 -14.74 1.23
C TRP A 109 4.13 -14.35 -0.05
N LEU A 110 4.80 -14.35 -1.22
CA LEU A 110 4.13 -14.09 -2.49
C LEU A 110 3.07 -15.14 -2.84
N LYS A 111 3.28 -16.41 -2.52
CA LYS A 111 2.25 -17.45 -2.72
C LYS A 111 0.99 -17.13 -1.90
N ARG A 112 1.14 -16.85 -0.60
CA ARG A 112 0.01 -16.44 0.25
C ARG A 112 -0.68 -15.19 -0.26
N LEU A 113 0.09 -14.21 -0.74
CA LEU A 113 -0.46 -13.01 -1.36
C LEU A 113 -1.35 -13.35 -2.56
N TYR A 114 -0.93 -14.25 -3.45
CA TYR A 114 -1.71 -14.60 -4.65
C TYR A 114 -3.05 -15.27 -4.34
N ASP A 115 -3.15 -15.87 -3.16
CA ASP A 115 -4.34 -16.54 -2.66
C ASP A 115 -5.17 -15.63 -1.75
N SER A 116 -4.76 -14.37 -1.53
CA SER A 116 -5.52 -13.41 -0.72
C SER A 116 -6.76 -12.90 -1.47
N GLU A 117 -7.85 -12.68 -0.74
CA GLU A 117 -9.11 -12.21 -1.30
C GLU A 117 -8.97 -10.85 -2.02
N LEU A 118 -8.22 -9.92 -1.45
CA LEU A 118 -7.93 -8.63 -2.07
C LEU A 118 -7.12 -8.79 -3.36
N PHE A 119 -6.19 -9.74 -3.39
CA PHE A 119 -5.45 -10.04 -4.61
C PHE A 119 -6.36 -10.57 -5.70
N LEU A 120 -7.18 -11.57 -5.37
CA LEU A 120 -8.09 -12.20 -6.32
C LEU A 120 -9.17 -11.23 -6.84
N SER A 121 -9.61 -10.28 -6.02
CA SER A 121 -10.60 -9.28 -6.43
C SER A 121 -10.00 -8.15 -7.27
N LEU A 122 -8.88 -7.54 -6.85
CA LEU A 122 -8.38 -6.31 -7.46
C LEU A 122 -7.40 -6.54 -8.63
N ILE A 123 -6.48 -7.50 -8.49
CA ILE A 123 -5.34 -7.60 -9.41
C ILE A 123 -5.72 -8.08 -10.82
N PRO A 124 -6.66 -9.02 -11.02
CA PRO A 124 -7.05 -9.46 -12.35
C PRO A 124 -7.61 -8.32 -13.22
N ALA A 125 -8.35 -7.38 -12.62
CA ALA A 125 -8.99 -6.25 -13.30
C ALA A 125 -8.15 -4.96 -13.28
N ALA A 126 -7.01 -4.95 -12.57
CA ALA A 126 -6.20 -3.75 -12.37
C ALA A 126 -5.73 -3.12 -13.70
N ARG A 127 -6.03 -1.83 -13.87
CA ARG A 127 -5.57 -1.01 -15.00
C ARG A 127 -5.11 0.37 -14.49
N PRO A 128 -4.03 0.44 -13.70
CA PRO A 128 -3.57 1.72 -13.15
C PRO A 128 -3.04 2.63 -14.25
N GLU A 129 -3.32 3.94 -14.16
CA GLU A 129 -2.90 4.92 -15.16
C GLU A 129 -1.38 5.14 -15.19
N ASN A 130 -0.75 5.08 -14.01
CA ASN A 130 0.70 5.25 -13.90
C ASN A 130 1.45 4.07 -14.53
N ARG A 131 2.24 4.35 -15.57
CA ARG A 131 2.99 3.33 -16.34
C ARG A 131 3.87 2.41 -15.49
N THR A 132 4.52 2.95 -14.45
CA THR A 132 5.35 2.13 -13.54
C THR A 132 4.47 1.19 -12.73
N VAL A 133 3.37 1.69 -12.16
CA VAL A 133 2.42 0.85 -11.41
C VAL A 133 1.77 -0.18 -12.33
N ALA A 134 1.48 0.16 -13.59
CA ALA A 134 0.95 -0.75 -14.60
C ALA A 134 1.92 -1.89 -14.90
N ALA A 135 3.20 -1.59 -15.13
CA ALA A 135 4.22 -2.63 -15.34
C ALA A 135 4.34 -3.57 -14.13
N LEU A 136 4.38 -3.00 -12.92
CA LEU A 136 4.42 -3.77 -11.68
C LEU A 136 3.15 -4.62 -11.46
N GLY A 137 1.98 -4.09 -11.84
CA GLY A 137 0.69 -4.78 -11.82
C GLY A 137 0.64 -5.95 -12.81
N SER A 138 1.15 -5.76 -14.04
CA SER A 138 1.25 -6.83 -15.03
C SER A 138 2.10 -8.00 -14.55
N LEU A 139 3.19 -7.73 -13.83
CA LEU A 139 4.00 -8.79 -13.21
C LEU A 139 3.21 -9.60 -12.18
N LEU A 140 2.40 -8.91 -11.35
CA LEU A 140 1.53 -9.55 -10.36
C LEU A 140 0.42 -10.36 -11.02
N LYS A 141 -0.24 -9.81 -12.04
CA LYS A 141 -1.31 -10.48 -12.80
C LYS A 141 -0.82 -11.77 -13.46
N GLY A 142 0.37 -11.75 -14.06
CA GLY A 142 1.03 -12.94 -14.62
C GLY A 142 1.69 -13.84 -13.57
N ARG A 143 1.62 -13.50 -12.28
CA ARG A 143 2.26 -14.21 -11.15
C ARG A 143 3.74 -14.50 -11.40
N HIS A 144 4.45 -13.59 -12.08
CA HIS A 144 5.86 -13.73 -12.48
C HIS A 144 6.81 -13.60 -11.27
N THR A 145 6.74 -14.57 -10.37
CA THR A 145 7.33 -14.55 -9.03
C THR A 145 8.84 -14.26 -9.05
N GLY A 146 9.58 -14.83 -10.00
CA GLY A 146 11.01 -14.56 -10.15
C GLY A 146 11.31 -13.09 -10.48
N LEU A 147 10.55 -12.50 -11.43
CA LEU A 147 10.69 -11.10 -11.82
C LEU A 147 10.25 -10.15 -10.71
N ILE A 148 9.16 -10.47 -10.00
CA ILE A 148 8.68 -9.70 -8.85
C ILE A 148 9.76 -9.66 -7.74
N LEU A 149 10.36 -10.80 -7.41
CA LEU A 149 11.44 -10.86 -6.43
C LEU A 149 12.69 -10.10 -6.88
N ALA A 150 13.04 -10.17 -8.16
CA ALA A 150 14.15 -9.40 -8.73
C ALA A 150 13.88 -7.89 -8.64
N ALA A 151 12.68 -7.43 -9.03
CA ALA A 151 12.26 -6.05 -8.92
C ALA A 151 12.29 -5.56 -7.46
N GLY A 152 11.76 -6.36 -6.52
CA GLY A 152 11.81 -6.06 -5.08
C GLY A 152 13.24 -5.93 -4.54
N ARG A 153 14.15 -6.80 -4.98
CA ARG A 153 15.57 -6.72 -4.61
C ARG A 153 16.23 -5.46 -5.16
N ILE A 154 15.98 -5.11 -6.42
CA ILE A 154 16.49 -3.88 -7.04
C ILE A 154 15.98 -2.66 -6.27
N MET A 155 14.68 -2.58 -5.98
CA MET A 155 14.09 -1.47 -5.23
C MET A 155 14.65 -1.34 -3.80
N HIS A 156 14.92 -2.46 -3.12
CA HIS A 156 15.55 -2.44 -1.82
C HIS A 156 16.98 -1.89 -1.87
N ILE A 157 17.77 -2.29 -2.88
CA ILE A 157 19.13 -1.81 -3.09
C ILE A 157 19.13 -0.31 -3.42
N THR A 158 18.28 0.15 -4.35
CA THR A 158 18.22 1.56 -4.74
C THR A 158 17.79 2.45 -3.56
N ARG A 159 16.84 2.01 -2.73
CA ARG A 159 16.46 2.72 -1.50
C ARG A 159 17.62 2.83 -0.50
N ARG A 160 18.48 1.82 -0.42
CA ARG A 160 19.62 1.76 0.51
C ARG A 160 20.82 2.60 0.05
N PHE A 161 21.08 2.67 -1.26
CA PHE A 161 22.30 3.28 -1.80
C PHE A 161 22.09 4.61 -2.54
N LEU A 162 20.87 4.98 -2.92
CA LEU A 162 20.58 6.21 -3.69
C LEU A 162 19.32 6.97 -3.18
N PRO A 163 19.27 7.41 -1.90
CA PRO A 163 18.14 8.18 -1.38
C PRO A 163 17.87 9.49 -2.16
N LEU A 164 18.90 10.07 -2.79
CA LEU A 164 18.82 11.30 -3.59
C LEU A 164 18.16 11.12 -4.98
N LEU A 165 18.16 9.91 -5.56
CA LEU A 165 17.39 9.62 -6.78
C LEU A 165 15.91 9.36 -6.44
N PHE A 166 15.64 8.79 -5.27
CA PHE A 166 14.28 8.53 -4.80
C PHE A 166 13.51 9.81 -4.44
N SER A 167 14.20 10.85 -3.94
CA SER A 167 13.59 12.15 -3.67
C SER A 167 13.20 12.91 -4.95
N ARG A 168 14.05 12.88 -6.00
CA ARG A 168 13.76 13.53 -7.29
C ARG A 168 12.61 12.86 -8.06
N VAL A 169 12.49 11.53 -8.01
CA VAL A 169 11.36 10.82 -8.66
C VAL A 169 10.05 11.02 -7.90
N LYS A 170 10.11 11.24 -6.58
CA LYS A 170 8.93 11.51 -5.75
C LYS A 170 8.39 12.94 -5.90
N GLN A 171 9.21 13.89 -6.37
CA GLN A 171 8.81 15.29 -6.58
C GLN A 171 8.04 15.53 -7.88
N ASN A 172 8.08 14.61 -8.85
CA ASN A 172 7.32 14.72 -10.10
C ASN A 172 5.98 13.95 -10.05
N ARG A 173 5.34 13.91 -8.89
CA ARG A 173 3.99 13.37 -8.71
C ARG A 173 2.96 14.49 -8.80
#